data_AF-A0A3C2B6P7-F1
#
_entry.id   AF-A0A3C2B6P7-F1
#
_cell.length_a   1.000
_cell.length_b   1.000
_cell.length_c   1.000
_cell.angle_alpha   90.00
_cell.angle_beta   90.00
_cell.angle_gamma   90.00
#
_symmetry.space_group_name_H-M   'P 1'
#
loop_
_entity.id
_entity.type
_entity.pdbx_description
1 polymer ?
#
loop_
_entity_poly.entity_id
_entity_poly.type
_entity_poly.pdbx_seq_one_letter_code
_entity_poly.pdbx_strand_id
1 'polypeptide(L)'
;PRPDLAVAIGPMVMMRACADVTRPLGVHTVVSLNTIMVDGTGMCGSCRVTVDGVTRFACTEGPDFDAHCVDFDELLTRQRRFRSEEHTANADYEHRCEVEQQLFVEGKRTYKKLREIEPTRVPMAVRDPAARTRTFDEVSLGYSLSEALREAERCLQCSRPT
;
A
#
# COMPACT_ATOMS: atom_id res chain seq x y z
N PRO A 1 7.15 6.52 -45.63
CA PRO A 1 6.65 5.12 -45.71
C PRO A 1 5.58 4.85 -44.65
N ARG A 2 4.48 4.19 -45.03
CA ARG A 2 3.45 3.74 -44.07
C ARG A 2 4.01 2.55 -43.28
N PRO A 3 3.88 2.51 -41.95
CA PRO A 3 4.32 1.37 -41.16
C PRO A 3 3.40 0.16 -41.37
N ASP A 4 3.96 -1.04 -41.33
CA ASP A 4 3.22 -2.30 -41.45
C ASP A 4 2.48 -2.66 -40.15
N LEU A 5 3.06 -2.27 -39.01
CA LEU A 5 2.55 -2.55 -37.66
C LEU A 5 2.80 -1.35 -36.74
N ALA A 6 1.81 -1.01 -35.93
CA ALA A 6 1.95 -0.10 -34.80
C ALA A 6 1.71 -0.86 -33.49
N VAL A 7 2.57 -0.65 -32.50
CA VAL A 7 2.42 -1.24 -31.16
C VAL A 7 2.30 -0.11 -30.15
N ALA A 8 1.25 -0.12 -29.33
CA ALA A 8 0.99 0.90 -28.33
C ALA A 8 0.92 0.27 -26.92
N ILE A 9 1.74 0.80 -26.01
CA ILE A 9 1.85 0.34 -24.63
C ILE A 9 1.87 1.56 -23.73
N GLY A 10 0.85 1.72 -22.90
CA GLY A 10 0.75 2.88 -22.00
C GLY A 10 -0.63 3.00 -21.36
N PRO A 11 -1.04 4.21 -20.95
CA PRO A 11 -2.36 4.44 -20.39
C PRO A 11 -3.47 4.04 -21.39
N MET A 12 -4.59 3.53 -20.88
CA MET A 12 -5.76 3.13 -21.70
C MET A 12 -6.21 4.22 -22.68
N VAL A 13 -6.20 5.48 -22.25
CA VAL A 13 -6.54 6.64 -23.09
C VAL A 13 -5.53 6.88 -24.23
N MET A 14 -4.24 6.62 -23.99
CA MET A 14 -3.20 6.72 -25.00
C MET A 14 -3.35 5.60 -26.03
N MET A 15 -3.55 4.37 -25.56
CA MET A 15 -3.74 3.20 -26.43
C MET A 15 -4.98 3.36 -27.32
N ARG A 16 -6.08 3.89 -26.77
CA ARG A 16 -7.28 4.26 -27.55
C ARG A 16 -6.96 5.29 -28.63
N ALA A 17 -6.26 6.36 -28.28
CA ALA A 17 -5.89 7.40 -29.23
C ALA A 17 -4.99 6.84 -30.36
N CYS A 18 -4.05 5.96 -30.04
CA CYS A 18 -3.26 5.26 -31.05
C CYS A 18 -4.14 4.43 -32.00
N ALA A 19 -5.10 3.66 -31.46
CA ALA A 19 -6.04 2.87 -32.25
C ALA A 19 -6.87 3.74 -33.21
N ASP A 20 -7.37 4.88 -32.71
CA ASP A 20 -8.21 5.79 -33.50
C ASP A 20 -7.43 6.48 -34.63
N VAL A 21 -6.15 6.82 -34.39
CA VAL A 21 -5.28 7.43 -35.40
C VAL A 21 -4.88 6.43 -36.49
N THR A 22 -4.63 5.17 -36.13
CA THR A 22 -4.17 4.16 -37.09
C THR A 22 -5.31 3.51 -37.90
N ARG A 23 -6.54 3.49 -37.37
CA ARG A 23 -7.72 2.92 -38.03
C ARG A 23 -7.98 3.49 -39.43
N PRO A 24 -8.08 4.81 -39.68
CA PRO A 24 -8.28 5.35 -41.03
C PRO A 24 -7.08 5.14 -41.96
N LEU A 25 -5.89 4.96 -41.39
CA LEU A 25 -4.68 4.64 -42.16
C LEU A 25 -4.59 3.16 -42.51
N GLY A 26 -5.49 2.31 -41.99
CA GLY A 26 -5.50 0.86 -42.14
C GLY A 26 -4.27 0.18 -41.57
N VAL A 27 -3.51 0.83 -40.68
CA VAL A 27 -2.28 0.25 -40.11
C VAL A 27 -2.69 -0.74 -39.03
N HIS A 28 -2.23 -2.00 -39.15
CA HIS A 28 -2.49 -3.00 -38.12
C HIS A 28 -1.89 -2.54 -36.79
N THR A 29 -2.70 -2.50 -35.74
CA THR A 29 -2.33 -1.90 -34.46
C THR A 29 -2.57 -2.87 -33.33
N VAL A 30 -1.54 -3.13 -32.55
CA VAL A 30 -1.60 -4.00 -31.38
C VAL A 30 -1.45 -3.14 -30.11
N VAL A 31 -2.29 -3.41 -29.12
CA VAL A 31 -2.24 -2.75 -27.80
C VAL A 31 -2.00 -3.77 -26.71
N SER A 32 -1.10 -3.44 -25.78
CA SER A 32 -0.82 -4.26 -24.61
C SER A 32 -1.67 -3.80 -23.43
N LEU A 33 -2.75 -4.54 -23.14
CA LEU A 33 -3.78 -4.10 -22.20
C LEU A 33 -3.32 -4.20 -20.74
N ASN A 34 -3.41 -3.11 -20.00
CA ASN A 34 -3.11 -3.03 -18.56
C ASN A 34 -4.36 -3.28 -17.69
N THR A 35 -5.02 -4.41 -17.92
CA THR A 35 -6.21 -4.80 -17.15
C THR A 35 -5.88 -5.18 -15.71
N ILE A 36 -6.86 -5.08 -14.81
CA ILE A 36 -6.71 -5.48 -13.41
C ILE A 36 -6.53 -7.01 -13.33
N MET A 37 -5.36 -7.45 -12.86
CA MET A 37 -5.02 -8.87 -12.69
C MET A 37 -4.98 -9.24 -11.20
N VAL A 38 -5.33 -10.49 -10.89
CA VAL A 38 -5.27 -11.05 -9.53
C VAL A 38 -4.45 -12.33 -9.52
N ASP A 39 -4.95 -13.35 -10.21
CA ASP A 39 -4.35 -14.67 -10.29
C ASP A 39 -3.31 -14.80 -11.42
N GLY A 40 -3.54 -14.15 -12.56
CA GLY A 40 -2.65 -14.20 -13.73
C GLY A 40 -2.61 -15.55 -14.45
N THR A 41 -3.53 -16.48 -14.13
CA THR A 41 -3.52 -17.86 -14.65
C THR A 41 -4.85 -18.27 -15.29
N GLY A 42 -5.81 -17.34 -15.43
CA GLY A 42 -7.08 -17.56 -16.11
C GLY A 42 -8.18 -18.19 -15.26
N MET A 43 -7.99 -18.29 -13.94
CA MET A 43 -8.94 -18.86 -12.99
C MET A 43 -9.97 -17.84 -12.49
N CYS A 44 -9.63 -16.56 -12.37
CA CYS A 44 -10.51 -15.58 -11.74
C CYS A 44 -11.30 -14.67 -12.72
N GLY A 45 -10.84 -14.49 -13.96
CA GLY A 45 -11.47 -13.61 -14.94
C GLY A 45 -11.44 -12.12 -14.60
N SER A 46 -10.60 -11.68 -13.65
CA SER A 46 -10.41 -10.25 -13.34
C SER A 46 -9.85 -9.48 -14.54
N CYS A 47 -8.97 -10.11 -15.31
CA CYS A 47 -8.35 -9.53 -16.49
C CYS A 47 -9.21 -9.65 -17.76
N ARG A 48 -10.53 -9.90 -17.63
CA ARG A 48 -11.40 -10.07 -18.79
C ARG A 48 -11.49 -8.78 -19.61
N VAL A 49 -11.57 -8.96 -20.91
CA VAL A 49 -11.65 -7.93 -21.95
C VAL A 49 -12.62 -8.37 -23.03
N THR A 50 -13.42 -7.48 -23.60
CA THR A 50 -14.22 -7.79 -24.79
C THR A 50 -13.43 -7.42 -26.03
N VAL A 51 -13.16 -8.42 -26.88
CA VAL A 51 -12.47 -8.26 -28.17
C VAL A 51 -13.36 -8.89 -29.23
N ASP A 52 -13.78 -8.09 -30.21
CA ASP A 52 -14.67 -8.51 -31.30
C ASP A 52 -15.98 -9.15 -30.79
N GLY A 53 -16.56 -8.57 -29.73
CA GLY A 53 -17.79 -9.08 -29.10
C GLY A 53 -17.62 -10.36 -28.28
N VAL A 54 -16.41 -10.93 -28.20
CA VAL A 54 -16.12 -12.13 -27.40
C VAL A 54 -15.34 -11.73 -26.15
N THR A 55 -15.77 -12.24 -24.99
CA THR A 55 -15.01 -12.09 -23.76
C THR A 55 -13.76 -12.96 -23.79
N ARG A 56 -12.60 -12.32 -23.62
CA ARG A 56 -11.27 -12.92 -23.56
C ARG A 56 -10.58 -12.59 -22.25
N PHE A 57 -9.55 -13.32 -21.86
CA PHE A 57 -8.76 -13.09 -20.64
C PHE A 57 -7.35 -12.63 -20.97
N ALA A 58 -6.98 -11.40 -20.59
CA ALA A 58 -5.69 -10.82 -20.96
C ALA A 58 -4.48 -11.60 -20.41
N CYS A 59 -4.61 -12.30 -19.27
CA CYS A 59 -3.48 -13.04 -18.70
C CYS A 59 -3.14 -14.36 -19.42
N THR A 60 -4.09 -14.95 -20.15
CA THR A 60 -3.91 -16.23 -20.84
C THR A 60 -4.00 -16.11 -22.36
N GLU A 61 -4.85 -15.21 -22.85
CA GLU A 61 -5.09 -14.99 -24.29
C GLU A 61 -4.49 -13.66 -24.79
N GLY A 62 -3.98 -12.82 -23.88
CA GLY A 62 -3.34 -11.54 -24.19
C GLY A 62 -1.87 -11.51 -23.76
N PRO A 63 -1.36 -10.38 -23.24
CA PRO A 63 -2.04 -9.09 -23.01
C PRO A 63 -2.21 -8.25 -24.29
N ASP A 64 -1.62 -8.71 -25.38
CA ASP A 64 -1.57 -8.00 -26.66
C ASP A 64 -2.76 -8.39 -27.54
N PHE A 65 -3.60 -7.40 -27.87
CA PHE A 65 -4.79 -7.59 -28.69
C PHE A 65 -4.83 -6.60 -29.86
N ASP A 66 -5.60 -6.93 -30.89
CA ASP A 66 -5.88 -5.99 -31.97
C ASP A 66 -6.66 -4.78 -31.42
N ALA A 67 -6.02 -3.62 -31.47
CA ALA A 67 -6.54 -2.38 -30.94
C ALA A 67 -7.84 -1.96 -31.64
N HIS A 68 -8.09 -2.41 -32.87
CA HIS A 68 -9.30 -2.06 -33.61
C HIS A 68 -10.53 -2.87 -33.18
N CYS A 69 -10.31 -3.99 -32.48
CA CYS A 69 -11.34 -4.92 -32.00
C CYS A 69 -11.62 -4.83 -30.50
N VAL A 70 -10.79 -4.09 -29.73
CA VAL A 70 -10.92 -3.94 -28.28
C VAL A 70 -12.03 -2.96 -27.90
N ASP A 71 -12.87 -3.31 -26.93
CA ASP A 71 -13.80 -2.38 -26.28
C ASP A 71 -13.08 -1.52 -25.21
N PHE A 72 -12.65 -0.32 -25.61
CA PHE A 72 -11.97 0.61 -24.69
C PHE A 72 -12.90 1.21 -23.63
N ASP A 73 -14.20 1.34 -23.89
CA ASP A 73 -15.15 1.97 -22.96
C ASP A 73 -15.46 1.05 -21.78
N GLU A 74 -15.59 -0.27 -22.04
CA GLU A 74 -15.66 -1.29 -21.00
C GLU A 74 -14.42 -1.21 -20.10
N LEU A 75 -13.23 -1.22 -20.69
CA LEU A 75 -11.97 -1.26 -19.96
C LEU A 75 -11.70 0.00 -19.15
N LEU A 76 -12.03 1.18 -19.67
CA LEU A 76 -11.93 2.45 -18.94
C LEU A 76 -12.85 2.48 -17.71
N THR A 77 -14.05 1.91 -17.81
CA THR A 77 -14.97 1.77 -16.68
C THR A 77 -14.40 0.81 -15.63
N ARG A 78 -13.86 -0.33 -16.07
CA ARG A 78 -13.27 -1.36 -15.20
C ARG A 78 -12.05 -0.85 -14.45
N GLN A 79 -11.19 -0.05 -15.08
CA GLN A 79 -9.98 0.48 -14.45
C GLN A 79 -10.28 1.42 -13.27
N ARG A 80 -11.48 1.99 -13.20
CA ARG A 80 -11.89 2.86 -12.08
C ARG A 80 -12.46 2.11 -10.87
N ARG A 81 -12.59 0.78 -10.94
CA ARG A 81 -13.30 -0.03 -9.95
C ARG A 81 -12.76 0.14 -8.53
N PHE A 82 -11.44 0.22 -8.36
CA PHE A 82 -10.78 0.26 -7.05
C PHE A 82 -10.24 1.64 -6.68
N ARG A 83 -10.72 2.70 -7.33
CA ARG A 83 -10.17 4.06 -7.14
C ARG A 83 -10.26 4.52 -5.68
N SER A 84 -11.34 4.18 -4.98
CA SER A 84 -11.51 4.51 -3.55
C SER A 84 -10.51 3.76 -2.68
N GLU A 85 -10.37 2.47 -2.91
CA GLU A 85 -9.49 1.58 -2.17
C GLU A 85 -8.02 1.91 -2.41
N GLU A 86 -7.64 2.22 -3.65
CA GLU A 86 -6.33 2.73 -4.01
C GLU A 86 -6.03 4.06 -3.29
N HIS A 87 -7.00 4.96 -3.21
CA HIS A 87 -6.83 6.23 -2.50
C HIS A 87 -6.64 6.01 -0.99
N THR A 88 -7.47 5.17 -0.36
CA THR A 88 -7.33 4.82 1.05
C THR A 88 -6.02 4.11 1.33
N ALA A 89 -5.63 3.15 0.49
CA ALA A 89 -4.37 2.42 0.66
C ALA A 89 -3.14 3.35 0.54
N ASN A 90 -3.17 4.31 -0.39
CA ASN A 90 -2.12 5.32 -0.49
C ASN A 90 -2.08 6.22 0.74
N ALA A 91 -3.23 6.70 1.22
CA ALA A 91 -3.31 7.51 2.43
C ALA A 91 -2.82 6.75 3.68
N ASP A 92 -3.20 5.48 3.82
CA ASP A 92 -2.74 4.60 4.91
C ASP A 92 -1.23 4.35 4.83
N TYR A 93 -0.69 4.19 3.61
CA TYR A 93 0.75 4.04 3.39
C TYR A 93 1.53 5.31 3.77
N GLU A 94 1.03 6.49 3.38
CA GLU A 94 1.60 7.79 3.76
C GLU A 94 1.48 8.06 5.27
N HIS A 95 0.42 7.56 5.92
CA HIS A 95 0.21 7.67 7.36
C HIS A 95 0.99 6.60 8.16
N ARG A 96 1.85 5.79 7.53
CA ARG A 96 2.70 4.86 8.29
C ARG A 96 3.67 5.67 9.15
N CYS A 97 3.70 5.29 10.43
CA CYS A 97 4.53 5.88 11.46
C CYS A 97 6.00 5.98 11.01
N GLU A 98 6.47 7.19 10.69
CA GLU A 98 7.85 7.47 10.27
C GLU A 98 8.88 7.36 11.41
N VAL A 99 8.51 6.82 12.58
CA VAL A 99 9.37 6.79 13.77
C VAL A 99 10.70 6.10 13.47
N GLU A 100 10.72 5.03 12.67
CA GLU A 100 11.98 4.39 12.28
C GLU A 100 12.82 5.28 11.37
N GLN A 101 12.20 5.92 10.38
CA GLN A 101 12.88 6.82 9.46
C GLN A 101 13.43 8.04 10.21
N GLN A 102 12.65 8.65 11.09
CA GLN A 102 13.04 9.81 11.88
C GLN A 102 14.15 9.45 12.89
N LEU A 103 14.01 8.35 13.63
CA LEU A 103 14.96 8.01 14.71
C LEU A 103 16.23 7.31 14.23
N PHE A 104 16.14 6.41 13.24
CA PHE A 104 17.27 5.57 12.82
C PHE A 104 17.93 6.04 11.52
N VAL A 105 17.16 6.56 10.57
CA VAL A 105 17.71 7.01 9.27
C VAL A 105 18.14 8.47 9.33
N GLU A 106 17.22 9.36 9.68
CA GLU A 106 17.47 10.80 9.79
C GLU A 106 18.24 11.16 11.06
N GLY A 107 18.34 10.23 12.02
CA GLY A 107 19.01 10.45 13.29
C GLY A 107 18.40 11.57 14.13
N LYS A 108 17.14 11.94 13.86
CA LYS A 108 16.38 12.96 14.59
C LYS A 108 16.00 12.40 15.96
N ARG A 109 16.97 12.41 16.87
CA ARG A 109 16.69 12.24 18.30
C ARG A 109 16.13 13.57 18.79
N THR A 110 14.88 13.60 19.20
CA THR A 110 14.37 14.74 19.95
C THR A 110 15.23 14.85 21.21
N TYR A 111 16.03 15.92 21.31
CA TYR A 111 16.85 16.16 22.48
C TYR A 111 15.98 16.90 23.50
N LYS A 112 15.29 16.18 24.42
CA LYS A 112 14.94 16.86 25.68
C LYS A 112 16.25 17.21 26.38
N LYS A 113 16.34 18.40 26.96
CA LYS A 113 17.54 18.75 27.73
C LYS A 113 17.60 17.76 28.90
N LEU A 114 18.77 17.21 29.19
CA LEU A 114 18.93 16.24 30.28
C LEU A 114 18.37 16.72 31.64
N ARG A 115 18.30 18.05 31.84
CA ARG A 115 17.69 18.70 33.01
C ARG A 115 16.17 18.58 33.10
N GLU A 116 15.50 18.41 31.96
CA GLU A 116 14.04 18.35 31.85
C GLU A 116 13.51 16.91 31.92
N ILE A 117 14.41 15.92 31.84
CA ILE A 117 14.06 14.49 31.97
C ILE A 117 14.00 14.16 33.46
N GLU A 118 12.91 13.52 33.89
CA GLU A 118 12.85 12.99 35.26
C GLU A 118 13.92 11.91 35.46
N PRO A 119 14.82 12.07 36.44
CA PRO A 119 15.94 11.14 36.63
C PRO A 119 15.49 9.80 37.21
N THR A 120 14.32 9.77 37.86
CA THR A 120 13.83 8.61 38.59
C THR A 120 12.82 7.85 37.74
N ARG A 121 13.01 6.54 37.63
CA ARG A 121 12.05 5.63 37.00
C ARG A 121 10.72 5.65 37.76
N VAL A 122 9.60 5.65 37.03
CA VAL A 122 8.28 5.48 37.64
C VAL A 122 8.21 4.06 38.21
N PRO A 123 8.00 3.87 39.53
CA PRO A 123 7.95 2.54 40.10
C PRO A 123 6.67 1.83 39.61
N MET A 124 6.82 0.56 39.19
CA MET A 124 5.66 -0.26 38.85
C MET A 124 4.88 -0.58 40.11
N ALA A 125 3.57 -0.36 40.09
CA ALA A 125 2.72 -0.73 41.20
C ALA A 125 2.83 -2.23 41.46
N VAL A 126 3.04 -2.61 42.71
CA VAL A 126 3.16 -4.00 43.13
C VAL A 126 2.15 -4.31 44.22
N ARG A 127 1.70 -5.56 44.27
CA ARG A 127 0.85 -6.03 45.36
C ARG A 127 1.57 -5.98 46.70
N ASP A 128 0.80 -5.70 47.75
CA ASP A 128 1.27 -5.70 49.12
C ASP A 128 1.87 -7.07 49.53
N PRO A 129 3.06 -7.10 50.18
CA PRO A 129 3.70 -8.35 50.59
C PRO A 129 2.83 -9.29 51.41
N ALA A 130 1.96 -8.78 52.30
CA ALA A 130 1.08 -9.65 53.09
C ALA A 130 0.04 -10.36 52.20
N ALA A 131 -0.52 -9.66 51.21
CA ALA A 131 -1.43 -10.24 50.24
C ALA A 131 -0.74 -11.27 49.33
N ARG A 132 0.52 -11.02 48.93
CA ARG A 132 1.32 -11.92 48.08
C ARG A 132 1.57 -13.29 48.69
N THR A 133 1.62 -13.41 50.01
CA THR A 133 1.83 -14.72 50.67
C THR A 133 0.63 -15.65 50.61
N ARG A 134 -0.55 -15.12 50.24
CA ARG A 134 -1.82 -15.86 50.29
C ARG A 134 -2.39 -16.21 48.92
N THR A 135 -1.78 -15.71 47.83
CA THR A 135 -2.30 -15.85 46.47
C THR A 135 -1.15 -15.98 45.47
N PHE A 136 -1.33 -16.78 44.41
CA PHE A 136 -0.36 -16.92 43.31
C PHE A 136 -0.55 -15.92 42.17
N ASP A 137 -1.38 -14.90 42.39
CA ASP A 137 -1.65 -13.87 41.40
C ASP A 137 -0.40 -13.02 41.10
N GLU A 138 -0.41 -12.35 39.95
CA GLU A 138 0.69 -11.50 39.50
C GLU A 138 1.03 -10.40 40.51
N VAL A 139 2.32 -10.28 40.82
CA VAL A 139 2.85 -9.31 41.79
C VAL A 139 2.88 -7.90 41.22
N SER A 140 3.23 -7.78 39.93
CA SER A 140 3.30 -6.53 39.21
C SER A 140 1.92 -6.17 38.68
N LEU A 141 1.36 -5.05 39.13
CA LEU A 141 0.03 -4.59 38.70
C LEU A 141 0.08 -3.82 37.37
N GLY A 142 1.25 -3.70 36.76
CA GLY A 142 1.50 -2.91 35.56
C GLY A 142 1.52 -1.41 35.82
N TYR A 143 1.64 -0.63 34.75
CA TYR A 143 1.47 0.81 34.78
C TYR A 143 0.05 1.18 34.38
N SER A 144 -0.49 2.22 35.00
CA SER A 144 -1.61 2.97 34.44
C SER A 144 -1.17 3.67 33.15
N LEU A 145 -2.14 4.09 32.33
CA LEU A 145 -1.86 4.79 31.06
C LEU A 145 -0.99 6.04 31.27
N SER A 146 -1.24 6.81 32.33
CA SER A 146 -0.45 8.01 32.66
C SER A 146 0.97 7.68 33.09
N GLU A 147 1.16 6.63 33.88
CA GLU A 147 2.48 6.15 34.31
C GLU A 147 3.29 5.59 33.13
N ALA A 148 2.64 4.85 32.23
CA ALA A 148 3.26 4.30 31.04
C ALA A 148 3.74 5.41 30.09
N LEU A 149 2.93 6.45 29.86
CA LEU A 149 3.32 7.61 29.05
C LEU A 149 4.49 8.37 29.69
N ARG A 150 4.45 8.60 31.00
CA ARG A 150 5.52 9.27 31.76
C ARG A 150 6.84 8.49 31.71
N GLU A 151 6.80 7.16 31.83
CA GLU A 151 7.98 6.30 31.71
C GLU A 151 8.50 6.21 30.27
N ALA A 152 7.61 6.16 29.26
CA ALA A 152 8.00 6.17 27.85
C ALA A 152 8.74 7.46 27.47
N GLU A 153 8.28 8.61 27.97
CA GLU A 153 8.94 9.90 27.78
C GLU A 153 10.36 9.94 28.36
N ARG A 154 10.64 9.17 29.43
CA ARG A 154 11.96 9.05 30.04
C ARG A 154 12.85 8.06 29.27
N CYS A 155 12.33 6.87 28.96
CA CYS A 155 13.08 5.76 28.38
C CYS A 155 13.55 6.01 26.94
N LEU A 156 12.74 6.66 26.11
CA LEU A 156 13.07 6.92 24.70
C LEU A 156 14.25 7.90 24.51
N GLN A 157 14.69 8.57 25.57
CA GLN A 157 15.72 9.62 25.50
C GLN A 157 16.80 9.50 26.59
N CYS A 158 16.80 8.41 27.38
CA CYS A 158 17.82 8.17 28.40
C CYS A 158 19.13 7.66 27.78
N SER A 159 20.27 8.26 28.15
CA SER A 159 21.59 7.81 27.70
C SER A 159 22.01 6.46 28.30
N ARG A 160 21.43 6.05 29.44
CA ARG A 160 21.64 4.74 30.09
C ARG A 160 20.33 4.25 30.72
N PRO A 161 19.52 3.47 29.99
CA PRO A 161 18.27 2.93 30.51
C PRO A 161 18.56 1.72 31.42
N THR A 162 18.73 1.97 32.71
CA THR A 162 18.73 0.93 33.77
C THR A 162 17.81 1.34 34.88
#